data_AF-A0A3A1WR72-F1
#
_entry.id   AF-A0A3A1WR72-F1
#
_cell.length_a   1.000
_cell.length_b   1.000
_cell.length_c   1.000
_cell.angle_alpha   90.00
_cell.angle_beta   90.00
_cell.angle_gamma   90.00
#
_symmetry.space_group_name_H-M   'P 1'
#
loop_
_entity.id
_entity.type
_entity.pdbx_description
1 polymer ?
#
loop_
_entity_poly.entity_id
_entity_poly.type
_entity_poly.pdbx_seq_one_letter_code
_entity_poly.pdbx_strand_id
1 'polypeptide(L)'
;MNIDIPDLAAAAPVLPATDAPRRDGVEAALALKVLLAHLANFRQVSFPLTLDFRSFSADETRAAVNAAALAVEADEGGWADGARRRRAAETLARLGAAPADLEPLGRPEEPAQSLGEMVREAQRLDRAAHAYAVSLLVLGRRSVLAQSYLAYLAARLGLTANVVGSLNRRFRG
;
A
#
# COMPACT_ATOMS: atom_id res chain seq x y z
N MET A 1 -73.53 18.90 -52.36
CA MET A 1 -73.32 19.77 -51.18
C MET A 1 -72.70 18.91 -50.11
N ASN A 2 -71.44 19.17 -49.76
CA ASN A 2 -70.63 18.42 -48.82
C ASN A 2 -71.17 18.61 -47.39
N ILE A 3 -71.30 17.54 -46.59
CA ILE A 3 -71.20 17.66 -45.14
C ILE A 3 -70.22 16.60 -44.68
N ASP A 4 -69.03 17.09 -44.34
CA ASP A 4 -67.90 16.38 -43.75
C ASP A 4 -68.30 15.66 -42.47
N ILE A 5 -67.87 14.41 -42.35
CA ILE A 5 -67.84 13.68 -41.09
C ILE A 5 -66.49 14.02 -40.43
N PRO A 6 -66.45 14.67 -39.25
CA PRO A 6 -65.20 14.83 -38.54
C PRO A 6 -64.76 13.47 -37.98
N ASP A 7 -63.63 13.01 -38.50
CA ASP A 7 -62.80 11.94 -37.99
C ASP A 7 -62.36 12.28 -36.55
N LEU A 8 -63.08 11.77 -35.54
CA LEU A 8 -62.55 11.64 -34.19
C LEU A 8 -61.60 10.44 -34.16
N ALA A 9 -60.48 10.57 -34.88
CA ALA A 9 -59.31 9.74 -34.68
C ALA A 9 -58.97 9.77 -33.20
N ALA A 10 -58.99 8.60 -32.59
CA ALA A 10 -58.74 8.35 -31.19
C ALA A 10 -57.58 9.20 -30.66
N ALA A 11 -57.87 10.08 -29.71
CA ALA A 11 -56.85 10.67 -28.87
C ALA A 11 -56.22 9.54 -28.05
N ALA A 12 -55.19 8.91 -28.61
CA ALA A 12 -54.34 7.99 -27.88
C ALA A 12 -53.80 8.77 -26.66
N PRO A 13 -53.87 8.20 -25.44
CA PRO A 13 -53.27 8.85 -24.29
C PRO A 13 -51.77 8.96 -24.56
N VAL A 14 -51.28 10.20 -24.67
CA VAL A 14 -49.85 10.47 -24.64
C VAL A 14 -49.37 10.03 -23.28
N LEU A 15 -48.76 8.84 -23.21
CA LEU A 15 -48.04 8.40 -22.02
C LEU A 15 -46.98 9.49 -21.72
N PRO A 16 -46.88 9.96 -20.46
CA PRO A 16 -45.84 10.92 -20.13
C PRO A 16 -44.48 10.30 -20.47
N ALA A 17 -43.64 11.04 -21.18
CA ALA A 17 -42.28 10.62 -21.46
C ALA A 17 -41.54 10.42 -20.13
N THR A 18 -41.45 9.17 -19.70
CA THR A 18 -40.91 8.81 -18.39
C THR A 18 -39.39 8.88 -18.38
N ASP A 19 -38.87 9.74 -17.49
CA ASP A 19 -37.73 9.48 -16.61
C ASP A 19 -36.31 9.26 -17.19
N ALA A 20 -36.03 9.47 -18.48
CA ALA A 20 -34.66 9.36 -19.01
C ALA A 20 -33.57 10.11 -18.20
N PRO A 21 -33.71 11.41 -17.85
CA PRO A 21 -32.68 12.12 -17.07
C PRO A 21 -32.57 11.61 -15.63
N ARG A 22 -33.64 11.03 -15.09
CA ARG A 22 -33.68 10.46 -13.75
C ARG A 22 -32.98 9.09 -13.73
N ARG A 23 -33.19 8.30 -14.78
CA ARG A 23 -32.54 7.02 -15.01
C ARG A 23 -31.03 7.18 -15.21
N ASP A 24 -30.60 8.14 -16.03
CA ASP A 24 -29.17 8.42 -16.24
C ASP A 24 -28.47 8.85 -14.94
N GLY A 25 -29.14 9.67 -14.12
CA GLY A 25 -28.63 10.07 -12.81
C GLY A 25 -28.52 8.90 -11.83
N VAL A 26 -29.50 7.99 -11.84
CA VAL A 26 -29.46 6.76 -11.02
C VAL A 26 -28.36 5.82 -11.50
N GLU A 27 -28.22 5.62 -12.80
CA GLU A 27 -27.18 4.75 -13.38
C GLU A 27 -25.77 5.30 -13.10
N ALA A 28 -25.55 6.61 -13.22
CA ALA A 28 -24.28 7.24 -12.87
C ALA A 28 -23.95 7.12 -11.37
N ALA A 29 -24.94 7.32 -10.49
CA ALA A 29 -24.75 7.14 -9.05
C ALA A 29 -24.47 5.69 -8.68
N LEU A 30 -25.13 4.73 -9.36
CA LEU A 30 -24.90 3.30 -9.17
C LEU A 30 -23.51 2.91 -9.66
N ALA A 31 -23.11 3.36 -10.85
CA ALA A 31 -21.79 3.11 -11.43
C ALA A 31 -20.67 3.65 -10.52
N LEU A 32 -20.83 4.87 -10.00
CA LEU A 32 -19.89 5.45 -9.04
C LEU A 32 -19.81 4.63 -7.75
N LYS A 33 -20.95 4.22 -7.18
CA LYS A 33 -20.97 3.38 -5.96
C LYS A 33 -20.33 2.01 -6.20
N VAL A 34 -20.62 1.37 -7.33
CA VAL A 34 -20.03 0.07 -7.70
C VAL A 34 -18.53 0.21 -7.92
N LEU A 35 -18.08 1.26 -8.61
CA LEU A 35 -16.65 1.54 -8.79
C LEU A 35 -15.95 1.80 -7.45
N LEU A 36 -16.54 2.60 -6.57
CA LEU A 36 -15.99 2.88 -5.24
C LEU A 36 -15.94 1.60 -4.38
N ALA A 37 -16.99 0.80 -4.39
CA ALA A 37 -17.04 -0.48 -3.68
C ALA A 37 -16.04 -1.49 -4.26
N HIS A 38 -15.91 -1.55 -5.59
CA HIS A 38 -14.94 -2.39 -6.27
C HIS A 38 -13.51 -1.96 -5.92
N LEU A 39 -13.19 -0.67 -5.97
CA LEU A 39 -11.88 -0.16 -5.59
C LEU A 39 -11.59 -0.37 -4.09
N ALA A 40 -12.59 -0.23 -3.22
CA ALA A 40 -12.44 -0.52 -1.80
C ALA A 40 -12.18 -2.02 -1.56
N ASN A 41 -12.97 -2.89 -2.19
CA ASN A 41 -12.83 -4.34 -2.09
C ASN A 41 -11.51 -4.82 -2.71
N PHE A 42 -11.15 -4.34 -3.89
CA PHE A 42 -9.86 -4.59 -4.53
C PHE A 42 -8.72 -4.15 -3.61
N ARG A 43 -8.78 -2.96 -3.00
CA ARG A 43 -7.74 -2.54 -2.04
C ARG A 43 -7.68 -3.42 -0.79
N GLN A 44 -8.82 -3.91 -0.31
CA GLN A 44 -8.91 -4.78 0.87
C GLN A 44 -8.40 -6.20 0.57
N VAL A 45 -8.64 -6.71 -0.64
CA VAL A 45 -8.35 -8.09 -1.04
C VAL A 45 -7.03 -8.24 -1.80
N SER A 46 -6.58 -7.19 -2.51
CA SER A 46 -5.34 -7.20 -3.31
C SER A 46 -4.11 -6.76 -2.52
N PHE A 47 -4.27 -6.14 -1.35
CA PHE A 47 -3.15 -5.77 -0.48
C PHE A 47 -3.23 -6.33 0.95
N PRO A 48 -3.50 -7.63 1.17
CA PRO A 48 -3.09 -8.26 2.41
C PRO A 48 -1.56 -8.29 2.37
N LEU A 49 -0.93 -7.20 2.82
CA LEU A 49 0.52 -7.12 2.96
C LEU A 49 0.92 -8.08 4.08
N THR A 50 1.12 -9.34 3.73
CA THR A 50 1.59 -10.37 4.64
C THR A 50 3.10 -10.32 4.59
N LEU A 51 3.70 -9.92 5.71
CA LEU A 51 5.14 -9.86 5.85
C LEU A 51 5.62 -11.24 6.32
N ASP A 52 5.75 -12.15 5.36
CA ASP A 52 6.20 -13.52 5.58
C ASP A 52 7.37 -13.84 4.64
N PHE A 53 8.57 -13.86 5.22
CA PHE A 53 9.81 -14.12 4.49
C PHE A 53 9.89 -15.53 3.92
N ARG A 54 9.08 -16.48 4.42
CA ARG A 54 9.02 -17.84 3.85
C ARG A 54 8.41 -17.85 2.45
N SER A 55 7.65 -16.82 2.11
CA SER A 55 7.02 -16.65 0.80
C SER A 55 7.84 -15.82 -0.18
N PHE A 56 8.94 -15.23 0.28
CA PHE A 56 9.78 -14.35 -0.52
C PHE A 56 10.83 -15.14 -1.29
N SER A 57 11.12 -14.69 -2.50
CA SER A 57 12.32 -15.06 -3.23
C SER A 57 13.58 -14.50 -2.54
N ALA A 58 14.75 -15.02 -2.88
CA ALA A 58 16.02 -14.54 -2.33
C ALA A 58 16.24 -13.03 -2.56
N ASP A 59 15.86 -12.51 -3.72
CA ASP A 59 16.00 -11.08 -4.04
C ASP A 59 15.05 -10.21 -3.20
N GLU A 60 13.81 -10.67 -2.99
CA GLU A 60 12.82 -9.97 -2.16
C GLU A 60 13.23 -9.96 -0.69
N THR A 61 13.74 -11.09 -0.18
CA THR A 61 14.29 -11.19 1.16
C THR A 61 15.48 -10.25 1.33
N ARG A 62 16.42 -10.25 0.38
CA ARG A 62 17.57 -9.33 0.41
C ARG A 62 17.13 -7.87 0.40
N ALA A 63 16.19 -7.49 -0.45
CA ALA A 63 15.67 -6.12 -0.50
C ALA A 63 15.00 -5.70 0.82
N ALA A 64 14.23 -6.60 1.44
CA ALA A 64 13.62 -6.38 2.74
C ALA A 64 14.65 -6.25 3.87
N VAL A 65 15.68 -7.10 3.90
CA VAL A 65 16.78 -7.03 4.88
C VAL A 65 17.59 -5.74 4.70
N ASN A 66 17.85 -5.31 3.47
CA ASN A 66 18.54 -4.05 3.21
C ASN A 66 17.70 -2.84 3.67
N ALA A 67 16.38 -2.88 3.50
CA ALA A 67 15.48 -1.86 4.04
C ALA A 67 15.49 -1.83 5.58
N ALA A 68 15.63 -2.98 6.24
CA ALA A 68 15.83 -3.05 7.69
C ALA A 68 17.17 -2.47 8.11
N ALA A 69 18.25 -2.79 7.39
CA ALA A 69 19.60 -2.32 7.71
C ALA A 69 19.69 -0.78 7.65
N LEU A 70 19.21 -0.20 6.55
CA LEU A 70 19.12 1.26 6.37
C LEU A 70 18.24 1.92 7.42
N ALA A 71 17.18 1.25 7.87
CA ALA A 71 16.33 1.75 8.93
C ALA A 71 17.05 1.77 10.29
N VAL A 72 17.86 0.74 10.61
CA VAL A 72 18.70 0.74 11.81
C VAL A 72 19.75 1.84 11.75
N GLU A 73 20.40 2.02 10.60
CA GLU A 73 21.40 3.07 10.39
C GLU A 73 20.82 4.47 10.59
N ALA A 74 19.58 4.70 10.15
CA ALA A 74 18.91 5.99 10.26
C ALA A 74 18.39 6.32 11.66
N ASP A 75 18.46 5.41 12.64
CA ASP A 75 17.96 5.63 13.99
C ASP A 75 19.00 6.28 14.92
N GLU A 76 18.57 6.68 16.11
CA GLU A 76 19.48 7.17 17.15
C GLU A 76 20.49 6.08 17.55
N GLY A 77 21.79 6.41 17.49
CA GLY A 77 22.89 5.46 17.69
C GLY A 77 23.36 4.76 16.41
N GLY A 78 22.56 4.84 15.34
CA GLY A 78 22.87 4.37 13.99
C GLY A 78 23.35 2.93 13.91
N TRP A 79 24.18 2.63 12.90
CA TRP A 79 24.68 1.28 12.67
C TRP A 79 25.54 0.77 13.84
N ALA A 80 26.17 1.63 14.63
CA ALA A 80 27.02 1.23 15.75
C ALA A 80 26.26 0.53 16.90
N ASP A 81 24.95 0.74 17.03
CA ASP A 81 24.14 0.09 18.06
C ASP A 81 23.91 -1.41 17.74
N GLY A 82 24.79 -2.26 18.28
CA GLY A 82 24.68 -3.71 18.18
C GLY A 82 23.41 -4.29 18.82
N ALA A 83 22.85 -3.67 19.86
CA ALA A 83 21.59 -4.12 20.45
C ALA A 83 20.40 -3.81 19.54
N ARG A 84 20.45 -2.72 18.78
CA ARG A 84 19.43 -2.38 17.78
C ARG A 84 19.46 -3.36 16.61
N ARG A 85 20.65 -3.63 16.07
CA ARG A 85 20.84 -4.64 15.01
C ARG A 85 20.33 -6.03 15.39
N ARG A 86 20.65 -6.49 16.61
CA ARG A 86 20.14 -7.78 17.12
C ARG A 86 18.61 -7.79 17.22
N ARG A 87 17.99 -6.75 17.77
CA ARG A 87 16.53 -6.63 17.85
C ARG A 87 15.87 -6.60 16.46
N ALA A 88 16.51 -5.97 15.48
CA ALA A 88 16.06 -5.99 14.09
C ALA A 88 16.09 -7.43 13.53
N ALA A 89 17.21 -8.12 13.66
CA ALA A 89 17.36 -9.51 13.23
C ALA A 89 16.34 -10.45 13.89
N GLU A 90 16.15 -10.35 15.20
CA GLU A 90 15.13 -11.11 15.94
C GLU A 90 13.71 -10.84 15.43
N THR A 91 13.42 -9.59 15.06
CA THR A 91 12.11 -9.20 14.51
C THR A 91 11.88 -9.83 13.15
N LEU A 92 12.87 -9.82 12.26
CA LEU A 92 12.76 -10.47 10.95
C LEU A 92 12.74 -12.00 11.05
N ALA A 93 13.48 -12.59 11.98
CA ALA A 93 13.46 -14.03 12.24
C ALA A 93 12.06 -14.50 12.67
N ARG A 94 11.35 -13.73 13.51
CA ARG A 94 9.94 -14.02 13.86
C ARG A 94 8.99 -13.98 12.67
N LEU A 95 9.34 -13.22 11.63
CA LEU A 95 8.59 -13.13 10.37
C LEU A 95 9.05 -14.18 9.34
N GLY A 96 9.91 -15.12 9.76
CA GLY A 96 10.30 -16.27 8.95
C GLY A 96 11.59 -16.11 8.14
N ALA A 97 12.36 -15.04 8.35
CA ALA A 97 13.65 -14.88 7.66
C ALA A 97 14.65 -15.93 8.15
N ALA A 98 15.42 -16.53 7.23
CA ALA A 98 16.40 -17.54 7.60
C ALA A 98 17.64 -16.87 8.23
N PRO A 99 18.36 -17.56 9.14
CA PRO A 99 19.57 -16.99 9.77
C PRO A 99 20.62 -16.49 8.78
N ALA A 100 20.78 -17.20 7.65
CA ALA A 100 21.72 -16.82 6.59
C ALA A 100 21.36 -15.48 5.91
N ASP A 101 20.08 -15.14 5.83
CA ASP A 101 19.62 -13.87 5.24
C ASP A 101 19.83 -12.69 6.21
N LEU A 102 19.98 -12.97 7.51
CA LEU A 102 20.12 -11.97 8.56
C LEU A 102 21.58 -11.66 8.92
N GLU A 103 22.53 -12.47 8.45
CA GLU A 103 23.98 -12.24 8.58
C GLU A 103 24.40 -10.79 8.29
N PRO A 104 23.89 -10.11 7.23
CA PRO A 104 24.23 -8.71 6.96
C PRO A 104 23.91 -7.75 8.11
N LEU A 105 22.88 -8.02 8.91
CA LEU A 105 22.54 -7.21 10.08
C LEU A 105 23.50 -7.43 11.26
N GLY A 106 24.25 -8.54 11.26
CA GLY A 106 25.25 -8.86 12.28
C GLY A 106 26.63 -8.27 12.00
N ARG A 107 26.88 -7.81 10.77
CA ARG A 107 28.20 -7.32 10.35
C ARG A 107 28.30 -5.81 10.58
N PRO A 108 29.31 -5.32 11.32
CA PRO A 108 29.47 -3.90 11.62
C PRO A 108 30.08 -3.09 10.49
N GLU A 109 30.61 -3.77 9.47
CA GLU A 109 31.05 -3.16 8.21
C GLU A 109 29.82 -2.50 7.53
N GLU A 110 30.04 -1.35 6.89
CA GLU A 110 29.00 -0.40 6.44
C GLU A 110 27.77 -1.03 5.76
N PRO A 111 26.60 -0.36 5.80
CA PRO A 111 25.40 -0.85 5.15
C PRO A 111 25.64 -1.08 3.65
N ALA A 112 25.35 -2.30 3.20
CA ALA A 112 25.73 -2.83 1.90
C ALA A 112 25.09 -2.15 0.67
N GLN A 113 24.19 -1.18 0.86
CA GLN A 113 23.45 -0.57 -0.25
C GLN A 113 22.97 0.85 0.09
N SER A 114 23.04 1.77 -0.88
CA SER A 114 22.50 3.13 -0.69
C SER A 114 20.96 3.14 -0.65
N LEU A 115 20.39 4.12 0.04
CA LEU A 115 18.93 4.30 0.12
C LEU A 115 18.26 4.44 -1.26
N GLY A 116 18.92 5.13 -2.20
CA GLY A 116 18.41 5.31 -3.56
C GLY A 116 18.36 4.01 -4.36
N GLU A 117 19.32 3.11 -4.16
CA GLU A 117 19.32 1.78 -4.79
C GLU A 117 18.27 0.86 -4.17
N MET A 118 18.13 0.87 -2.84
CA MET A 118 17.10 0.08 -2.16
C MET A 118 15.70 0.49 -2.63
N VAL A 119 15.43 1.80 -2.79
CA VAL A 119 14.14 2.28 -3.33
C VAL A 119 13.88 1.76 -4.75
N ARG A 120 14.88 1.87 -5.65
CA ARG A 120 14.75 1.39 -7.02
C ARG A 120 14.49 -0.11 -7.06
N GLU A 121 15.18 -0.88 -6.23
CA GLU A 121 15.02 -2.32 -6.13
C GLU A 121 13.64 -2.71 -5.59
N ALA A 122 13.19 -2.06 -4.52
CA ALA A 122 11.88 -2.29 -3.95
C ALA A 122 10.75 -1.94 -4.95
N GLN A 123 10.92 -0.92 -5.78
CA GLN A 123 9.97 -0.59 -6.85
C GLN A 123 10.02 -1.62 -7.98
N ARG A 124 11.21 -2.05 -8.41
CA ARG A 124 11.39 -3.07 -9.45
C ARG A 124 10.73 -4.41 -9.08
N LEU A 125 10.78 -4.78 -7.80
CA LEU A 125 10.22 -6.02 -7.27
C LEU A 125 8.74 -5.89 -6.85
N ASP A 126 8.10 -4.73 -7.02
CA ASP A 126 6.76 -4.44 -6.48
C ASP A 126 6.66 -4.66 -4.94
N ARG A 127 7.76 -4.42 -4.23
CA ARG A 127 7.91 -4.58 -2.78
C ARG A 127 8.07 -3.27 -2.02
N ALA A 128 7.74 -2.13 -2.62
CA ALA A 128 7.81 -0.83 -1.97
C ALA A 128 7.08 -0.78 -0.61
N ALA A 129 5.85 -1.31 -0.55
CA ALA A 129 5.09 -1.35 0.70
C ALA A 129 5.71 -2.32 1.75
N HIS A 130 6.36 -3.39 1.30
CA HIS A 130 7.05 -4.34 2.19
C HIS A 130 8.32 -3.72 2.77
N ALA A 131 9.11 -3.00 1.95
CA ALA A 131 10.27 -2.27 2.41
C ALA A 131 9.91 -1.25 3.50
N TYR A 132 8.87 -0.43 3.27
CA TYR A 132 8.37 0.50 4.28
C TYR A 132 7.90 -0.23 5.56
N ALA A 133 7.14 -1.31 5.43
CA ALA A 133 6.64 -2.06 6.57
C ALA A 133 7.76 -2.71 7.40
N VAL A 134 8.82 -3.21 6.76
CA VAL A 134 10.01 -3.72 7.44
C VAL A 134 10.73 -2.61 8.20
N SER A 135 11.00 -1.48 7.54
CA SER A 135 11.64 -0.34 8.20
C SER A 135 10.82 0.18 9.39
N LEU A 136 9.49 0.20 9.24
CA LEU A 136 8.55 0.57 10.29
C LEU A 136 8.63 -0.34 11.52
N LEU A 137 8.70 -1.65 11.30
CA LEU A 137 8.77 -2.67 12.36
C LEU A 137 10.08 -2.57 13.14
N VAL A 138 11.18 -2.34 12.45
CA VAL A 138 12.51 -2.27 13.05
C VAL A 138 12.71 -0.97 13.85
N LEU A 139 12.22 0.16 13.33
CA LEU A 139 12.36 1.47 13.96
C LEU A 139 11.46 1.68 15.20
N GLY A 140 10.36 0.95 15.34
CA GLY A 140 9.48 1.08 16.50
C GLY A 140 8.87 2.49 16.67
N ARG A 141 8.52 2.87 17.91
CA ARG A 141 7.48 3.89 18.20
C ARG A 141 7.96 5.30 18.61
N ARG A 142 9.24 5.58 18.88
CA ARG A 142 9.57 6.69 19.81
C ARG A 142 10.58 7.79 19.41
N SER A 143 11.34 7.69 18.32
CA SER A 143 12.25 8.79 17.94
C SER A 143 11.66 9.70 16.85
N VAL A 144 11.92 11.01 16.96
CA VAL A 144 11.57 12.00 15.91
C VAL A 144 12.36 11.70 14.64
N LEU A 145 13.61 11.27 14.78
CA LEU A 145 14.47 10.89 13.67
C LEU A 145 13.89 9.72 12.87
N ALA A 146 13.42 8.66 13.54
CA ALA A 146 12.75 7.54 12.89
C ALA A 146 11.47 7.96 12.14
N GLN A 147 10.72 8.93 12.68
CA GLN A 147 9.52 9.44 12.02
C GLN A 147 9.87 10.22 10.74
N SER A 148 10.89 11.09 10.81
CA SER A 148 11.39 11.83 9.66
C SER A 148 11.93 10.90 8.58
N TYR A 149 12.67 9.86 8.97
CA TYR A 149 13.15 8.82 8.06
C TYR A 149 11.99 8.09 7.38
N LEU A 150 10.98 7.64 8.12
CA LEU A 150 9.83 6.94 7.55
C LEU A 150 9.01 7.83 6.62
N ALA A 151 8.85 9.12 6.95
CA ALA A 151 8.18 10.09 6.09
C ALA A 151 8.95 10.28 4.77
N TYR A 152 10.28 10.44 4.84
CA TYR A 152 11.15 10.52 3.68
C TYR A 152 11.07 9.24 2.82
N LEU A 153 11.18 8.08 3.47
CA LEU A 153 11.12 6.77 2.81
C LEU A 153 9.79 6.56 2.09
N ALA A 154 8.66 6.89 2.72
CA ALA A 154 7.34 6.79 2.11
C ALA A 154 7.22 7.66 0.85
N ALA A 155 7.73 8.91 0.90
CA ALA A 155 7.75 9.80 -0.26
C ALA A 155 8.62 9.24 -1.40
N ARG A 156 9.79 8.67 -1.07
CA ARG A 156 10.72 8.13 -2.06
C ARG A 156 10.20 6.85 -2.72
N LEU A 157 9.49 6.02 -1.97
CA LEU A 157 8.83 4.81 -2.46
C LEU A 157 7.55 5.09 -3.25
N GLY A 158 7.04 6.33 -3.23
CA GLY A 158 5.80 6.71 -3.92
C GLY A 158 4.54 6.20 -3.20
N LEU A 159 4.61 5.97 -1.89
CA LEU A 159 3.48 5.48 -1.11
C LEU A 159 2.50 6.60 -0.80
N THR A 160 1.20 6.34 -1.02
CA THR A 160 0.14 7.30 -0.67
C THR A 160 -0.07 7.36 0.85
N ALA A 161 -0.59 8.49 1.35
CA ALA A 161 -0.91 8.67 2.77
C ALA A 161 -1.85 7.58 3.32
N ASN A 162 -2.76 7.08 2.49
CA ASN A 162 -3.68 6.00 2.85
C ASN A 162 -2.95 4.67 3.09
N VAL A 163 -1.99 4.32 2.22
CA VAL A 163 -1.18 3.10 2.35
C VAL A 163 -0.32 3.19 3.60
N VAL A 164 0.41 4.30 3.78
CA VAL A 164 1.23 4.56 4.97
C VAL A 164 0.38 4.48 6.26
N GLY A 165 -0.80 5.12 6.26
CA GLY A 165 -1.72 5.08 7.39
C GLY A 165 -2.22 3.66 7.71
N SER A 166 -2.52 2.85 6.69
CA SER A 166 -2.90 1.44 6.87
C SER A 166 -1.77 0.61 7.47
N LEU A 167 -0.55 0.74 6.93
CA LEU A 167 0.64 0.02 7.42
C LEU A 167 1.00 0.42 8.85
N ASN A 168 0.94 1.71 9.17
CA ASN A 168 1.15 2.20 10.53
C ASN A 168 0.16 1.58 11.52
N ARG A 169 -1.14 1.53 11.18
CA ARG A 169 -2.14 0.87 12.06
C ARG A 169 -1.88 -0.62 12.23
N ARG A 170 -1.51 -1.32 11.15
CA ARG A 170 -1.30 -2.78 11.17
C ARG A 170 -0.07 -3.21 11.95
N PHE A 171 1.04 -2.49 11.81
CA PHE A 171 2.33 -2.89 12.38
C PHE A 171 2.73 -2.10 13.63
N ARG A 172 2.00 -1.05 14.00
CA ARG A 172 2.18 -0.31 15.27
C ARG A 172 1.01 -0.43 16.26
N GLY A 173 0.00 -1.24 15.92
CA GLY A 173 -1.06 -1.64 16.86
C GLY A 173 -0.50 -2.15 18.18
#